data_AF-A0A840ETX1-F1
#
_entry.id   AF-A0A840ETX1-F1
#
_cell.length_a   1.000
_cell.length_b   1.000
_cell.length_c   1.000
_cell.angle_alpha   90.00
_cell.angle_beta   90.00
_cell.angle_gamma   90.00
#
_symmetry.space_group_name_H-M   'P 1'
#
loop_
_entity.id
_entity.type
_entity.pdbx_description
1 polymer ?
#
loop_
_entity_poly.entity_id
_entity_poly.type
_entity_poly.pdbx_seq_one_letter_code
_entity_poly.pdbx_strand_id
1 'polypeptide(L)'
;MADRLTSRLVLSAAARAGAPTNLWFTERQLYYEICRLMVPGHLIPRWIGFTVPPVLPFSLVRTWIRRCPGVDGLLGDPEPVSSDTGAATAEPDLFDYALPRLLICQSPAVADMLRANGLPMESACPVICVDDLPLHSGLARMLHTTSLTDDGARIYVLHDDSPSGLTLPASIAAMIEVPDSATVVPIGLRRSQTAPLHLARTGLGRRSAVDVESVPPAMLLRSVHRLVRDVTRRREPAVDLRAARAAGFLTWPDH
;
A
#
# COMPACT_ATOMS: atom_id res chain seq x y z
N MET A 1 34.18 10.61 9.70
CA MET A 1 33.28 10.28 10.84
C MET A 1 31.81 10.47 10.48
N ALA A 2 31.44 11.60 9.86
CA ALA A 2 30.08 11.86 9.38
C ALA A 2 29.52 10.74 8.45
N ASP A 3 30.32 10.26 7.49
CA ASP A 3 29.88 9.18 6.58
C ASP A 3 29.54 7.86 7.30
N ARG A 4 30.20 7.55 8.41
CA ARG A 4 29.87 6.33 9.19
C ARG A 4 28.54 6.49 9.92
N LEU A 5 28.21 7.70 10.38
CA LEU A 5 26.96 7.97 11.08
C LEU A 5 25.78 7.97 10.10
N THR A 6 25.94 8.57 8.92
CA THR A 6 24.91 8.55 7.86
C THR A 6 24.65 7.13 7.38
N SER A 7 25.70 6.35 7.09
CA SER A 7 25.52 4.94 6.70
C SER A 7 24.81 4.12 7.79
N ARG A 8 25.17 4.29 9.06
CA ARG A 8 24.47 3.61 10.17
C ARG A 8 23.00 4.00 10.26
N LEU A 9 22.67 5.27 10.05
CA LEU A 9 21.29 5.74 10.06
C LEU A 9 20.50 5.13 8.91
N VAL A 10 21.06 5.12 7.69
CA VAL A 10 20.45 4.49 6.50
C VAL A 10 20.20 3.00 6.74
N LEU A 11 21.20 2.25 7.20
CA LEU A 11 21.06 0.82 7.46
C LEU A 11 20.07 0.51 8.59
N SER A 12 20.01 1.35 9.63
CA SER A 12 19.02 1.19 10.72
C SER A 12 17.60 1.46 10.23
N ALA A 13 17.42 2.47 9.37
CA ALA A 13 16.13 2.77 8.76
C ALA A 13 15.70 1.66 7.79
N ALA A 14 16.63 1.11 7.01
CA ALA A 14 16.39 0.00 6.11
C ALA A 14 15.97 -1.28 6.86
N ALA A 15 16.66 -1.61 7.95
CA ALA A 15 16.27 -2.74 8.80
C ALA A 15 14.85 -2.59 9.36
N ARG A 16 14.42 -1.36 9.71
CA ARG A 16 13.04 -1.08 10.15
C ARG A 16 12.04 -1.16 9.00
N ALA A 17 12.40 -0.66 7.82
CA ALA A 17 11.54 -0.71 6.63
C ALA A 17 11.29 -2.16 6.18
N GLY A 18 12.35 -2.99 6.18
CA GLY A 18 12.29 -4.39 5.78
C GLY A 18 11.71 -5.33 6.85
N ALA A 19 11.58 -4.90 8.11
CA ALA A 19 10.96 -5.74 9.13
C ALA A 19 9.46 -5.94 8.87
N PRO A 20 8.88 -7.12 9.20
CA PRO A 20 9.49 -8.24 9.92
C PRO A 20 10.17 -9.32 9.05
N THR A 21 9.94 -9.33 7.74
CA THR A 21 10.25 -10.48 6.86
C THR A 21 11.15 -10.11 5.67
N ASN A 22 12.08 -9.17 5.85
CA ASN A 22 12.91 -8.63 4.76
C ASN A 22 12.08 -8.12 3.58
N LEU A 23 11.06 -7.33 3.91
CA LEU A 23 10.16 -6.72 2.94
C LEU A 23 10.92 -5.84 1.95
N TRP A 24 10.43 -5.82 0.72
CA TRP A 24 10.85 -4.83 -0.26
C TRP A 24 10.20 -3.48 0.06
N PHE A 25 10.92 -2.38 -0.12
CA PHE A 25 10.44 -1.03 0.19
C PHE A 25 11.00 0.01 -0.78
N THR A 26 10.32 1.15 -0.90
CA THR A 26 10.72 2.23 -1.81
C THR A 26 11.78 3.15 -1.19
N GLU A 27 12.49 3.91 -2.03
CA GLU A 27 13.44 4.94 -1.57
C GLU A 27 12.76 5.98 -0.67
N ARG A 28 11.51 6.37 -0.99
CA ARG A 28 10.75 7.31 -0.16
C ARG A 28 10.31 6.70 1.17
N GLN A 29 9.93 5.42 1.20
CA GLN A 29 9.65 4.73 2.46
C GLN A 29 10.89 4.72 3.37
N LEU A 30 12.07 4.45 2.81
CA LEU A 30 13.34 4.53 3.53
C LEU A 30 13.62 5.96 4.04
N TYR A 31 13.40 6.98 3.21
CA TYR A 31 13.50 8.38 3.62
C TYR A 31 12.59 8.72 4.82
N TYR A 32 11.34 8.25 4.81
CA TYR A 32 10.42 8.49 5.90
C TYR A 32 10.78 7.69 7.18
N GLU A 33 11.35 6.49 7.07
CA GLU A 33 11.94 5.79 8.23
C GLU A 33 13.11 6.59 8.83
N ILE A 34 13.98 7.17 8.00
CA ILE A 34 15.06 8.04 8.47
C ILE A 34 14.48 9.24 9.24
N CYS A 35 13.45 9.89 8.69
CA CYS A 35 12.77 10.98 9.39
C CYS A 35 12.16 10.53 10.73
N ARG A 36 11.56 9.33 10.80
CA ARG A 36 10.97 8.78 12.02
C ARG A 36 12.00 8.38 13.06
N LEU A 37 13.23 8.03 12.66
CA LEU A 37 14.35 7.82 13.58
C LEU A 37 14.85 9.13 14.19
N MET A 38 14.86 10.22 13.42
CA MET A 38 15.31 11.53 13.89
C MET A 38 14.27 12.22 14.78
N VAL A 39 12.99 12.12 14.40
CA VAL A 39 11.87 12.70 15.15
C VAL A 39 10.84 11.58 15.39
N PRO A 40 10.89 10.90 16.55
CA PRO A 40 10.06 9.73 16.82
C PRO A 40 8.63 10.13 17.23
N GLY A 41 7.99 11.00 16.45
CA GLY A 41 6.61 11.45 16.69
C GLY A 41 5.60 10.31 16.74
N HIS A 42 5.89 9.18 16.09
CA HIS A 42 5.10 7.95 16.14
C HIS A 42 5.00 7.31 17.55
N LEU A 43 5.84 7.73 18.50
CA LEU A 43 5.75 7.31 19.91
C LEU A 43 4.77 8.17 20.72
N ILE A 44 4.31 9.29 20.18
CA ILE A 44 3.34 10.16 20.84
C ILE A 44 1.96 9.47 20.81
N PRO A 45 1.12 9.61 21.86
CA PRO A 45 -0.20 9.01 21.87
C PRO A 45 -1.07 9.44 20.68
N ARG A 46 -1.65 8.45 20.00
CA ARG A 46 -2.43 8.62 18.76
C ARG A 46 -3.65 9.54 18.86
N TRP A 47 -4.15 9.77 20.08
CA TRP A 47 -5.29 10.67 20.30
C TRP A 47 -4.91 12.14 20.09
N ILE A 48 -3.61 12.48 20.11
CA ILE A 48 -3.09 13.80 19.78
C ILE A 48 -2.85 13.86 18.27
N GLY A 49 -3.88 14.10 17.47
CA GLY A 49 -3.75 14.05 16.00
C GLY A 49 -2.92 15.20 15.41
N PHE A 50 -1.76 14.91 14.82
CA PHE A 50 -0.99 15.85 13.99
C PHE A 50 -0.08 15.13 12.99
N THR A 51 0.34 15.80 11.92
CA THR A 51 1.35 15.28 10.97
C THR A 51 2.72 15.92 11.21
N VAL A 52 3.79 15.22 10.84
CA VAL A 52 5.18 15.63 11.16
C VAL A 52 5.84 16.27 9.94
N PRO A 53 6.47 17.46 10.04
CA PRO A 53 7.30 17.98 8.96
C PRO A 53 8.39 17.02 8.49
N PRO A 54 8.78 17.09 7.20
CA PRO A 54 10.03 16.49 6.79
C PRO A 54 11.17 17.12 7.59
N VAL A 55 12.03 16.27 8.17
CA VAL A 55 13.17 16.72 9.00
C VAL A 55 14.36 17.11 8.11
N LEU A 56 14.48 16.44 6.96
CA LEU A 56 15.56 16.62 6.00
C LEU A 56 14.98 16.78 4.59
N PRO A 57 15.67 17.50 3.69
CA PRO A 57 15.32 17.47 2.27
C PRO A 57 15.51 16.05 1.70
N PHE A 58 14.55 15.60 0.88
CA PHE A 58 14.63 14.28 0.25
C PHE A 58 15.90 14.10 -0.60
N SER A 59 16.33 15.15 -1.31
CA SER A 59 17.56 15.13 -2.14
C SER A 59 18.84 14.85 -1.34
N LEU A 60 18.91 15.32 -0.10
CA LEU A 60 20.04 15.06 0.79
C LEU A 60 20.05 13.57 1.18
N VAL A 61 18.90 13.03 1.57
CA VAL A 61 18.78 11.64 1.98
C VAL A 61 19.04 10.69 0.80
N ARG A 62 18.56 11.01 -0.39
CA ARG A 62 18.90 10.26 -1.62
C ARG A 62 20.41 10.19 -1.85
N THR A 63 21.12 11.29 -1.58
CA THR A 63 22.59 11.32 -1.67
C THR A 63 23.23 10.36 -0.66
N TRP A 64 22.68 10.26 0.55
CA TRP A 64 23.16 9.31 1.56
C TRP A 64 22.88 7.87 1.16
N ILE A 65 21.69 7.58 0.65
CA ILE A 65 21.29 6.24 0.17
C ILE A 65 22.24 5.79 -0.94
N ARG A 66 22.48 6.63 -1.97
CA ARG A 66 23.38 6.30 -3.08
C ARG A 66 24.83 6.05 -2.67
N ARG A 67 25.29 6.65 -1.57
CA ARG A 67 26.63 6.43 -1.02
C ARG A 67 26.73 5.20 -0.12
N CYS A 68 25.60 4.63 0.30
CA CYS A 68 25.55 3.45 1.13
C CYS A 68 25.41 2.21 0.22
N PRO A 69 26.44 1.39 0.05
CA PRO A 69 26.33 0.18 -0.76
C PRO A 69 25.41 -0.84 -0.08
N GLY A 70 24.58 -1.53 -0.88
CA GLY A 70 23.86 -2.75 -0.45
C GLY A 70 22.78 -2.53 0.60
N VAL A 71 21.84 -1.62 0.35
CA VAL A 71 20.65 -1.52 1.22
C VAL A 71 19.68 -2.64 0.86
N ASP A 72 19.71 -3.72 1.65
CA ASP A 72 18.84 -4.89 1.45
C ASP A 72 17.35 -4.49 1.46
N GLY A 73 16.58 -5.03 0.52
CA GLY A 73 15.15 -4.77 0.37
C GLY A 73 14.80 -3.42 -0.27
N LEU A 74 15.77 -2.53 -0.53
CA LEU A 74 15.50 -1.30 -1.27
C LEU A 74 15.22 -1.62 -2.74
N LEU A 75 14.03 -1.25 -3.20
CA LEU A 75 13.69 -1.30 -4.63
C LEU A 75 14.46 -0.23 -5.38
N GLY A 76 14.87 -0.57 -6.62
CA GLY A 76 15.47 0.39 -7.54
C GLY A 76 14.51 1.53 -7.89
N ASP A 77 15.02 2.50 -8.64
CA ASP A 77 14.14 3.46 -9.31
C ASP A 77 13.11 2.66 -10.13
N PRO A 78 11.80 2.98 -10.06
CA PRO A 78 10.80 2.26 -10.82
C PRO A 78 11.18 2.37 -12.30
N GLU A 79 11.57 1.25 -12.90
CA GLU A 79 11.75 1.22 -14.34
C GLU A 79 10.39 1.54 -14.97
N PRO A 80 10.33 2.41 -16.00
CA PRO A 80 9.10 2.61 -16.73
C PRO A 80 8.72 1.29 -17.40
N VAL A 81 7.90 0.48 -16.73
CA VAL A 81 7.36 -0.75 -17.30
C VAL A 81 6.37 -0.35 -18.38
N SER A 82 6.88 -0.18 -19.58
CA SER A 82 6.11 0.02 -20.81
C SER A 82 6.18 -1.26 -21.61
N SER A 83 5.44 -2.25 -21.12
CA SER A 83 4.93 -3.35 -21.92
C SER A 83 3.56 -3.66 -21.34
N ASP A 84 2.52 -3.41 -22.13
CA ASP A 84 1.10 -3.70 -21.86
C ASP A 84 0.93 -4.65 -20.68
N THR A 85 0.43 -4.16 -19.54
CA THR A 85 0.25 -5.00 -18.35
C THR A 85 -0.60 -6.22 -18.72
N GLY A 86 0.03 -7.40 -18.82
CA GLY A 86 -0.57 -8.64 -19.33
C GLY A 86 0.06 -9.22 -20.61
N ALA A 87 0.80 -8.44 -21.42
CA ALA A 87 1.45 -8.90 -22.65
C ALA A 87 2.67 -9.81 -22.41
N ALA A 88 3.26 -9.75 -21.21
CA ALA A 88 4.35 -10.65 -20.82
C ALA A 88 3.85 -12.06 -20.43
N THR A 89 2.53 -12.28 -20.34
CA THR A 89 1.99 -13.61 -20.01
C THR A 89 1.71 -14.36 -21.31
N ALA A 90 2.52 -15.38 -21.59
CA ALA A 90 2.36 -16.25 -22.75
C ALA A 90 1.22 -17.27 -22.61
N GLU A 91 0.52 -17.28 -21.46
CA GLU A 91 -0.58 -18.19 -21.16
C GLU A 91 -1.90 -17.61 -21.67
N PRO A 92 -2.47 -18.14 -22.77
CA PRO A 92 -3.64 -17.55 -23.43
C PRO A 92 -4.93 -17.68 -22.61
N ASP A 93 -5.00 -18.63 -21.68
CA ASP A 93 -6.13 -18.90 -20.79
C ASP A 93 -6.11 -18.07 -19.50
N LEU A 94 -5.04 -17.31 -19.22
CA LEU A 94 -4.95 -16.47 -18.03
C LEU A 94 -6.13 -15.47 -17.94
N PHE A 95 -6.60 -14.98 -19.10
CA PHE A 95 -7.71 -14.03 -19.18
C PHE A 95 -9.10 -14.69 -19.14
N ASP A 96 -9.17 -16.03 -19.10
CA ASP A 96 -10.42 -16.78 -18.94
C ASP A 96 -10.80 -16.92 -17.46
N TYR A 97 -9.87 -16.59 -16.54
CA TYR A 97 -10.15 -16.52 -15.11
C TYR A 97 -10.89 -15.23 -14.74
N ALA A 98 -11.71 -15.28 -13.68
CA ALA A 98 -12.36 -14.11 -13.12
C ALA A 98 -11.39 -13.31 -12.23
N LEU A 99 -11.43 -11.98 -12.35
CA LEU A 99 -10.73 -11.06 -11.44
C LEU A 99 -11.76 -10.32 -10.58
N PRO A 100 -12.07 -10.83 -9.37
CA PRO A 100 -13.01 -10.16 -8.49
C PRO A 100 -12.48 -8.80 -8.00
N ARG A 101 -11.17 -8.57 -8.08
CA ARG A 101 -10.49 -7.44 -7.43
C ARG A 101 -9.34 -6.91 -8.27
N LEU A 102 -9.24 -5.59 -8.38
CA LEU A 102 -8.10 -4.86 -8.95
C LEU A 102 -7.66 -3.77 -7.98
N LEU A 103 -6.36 -3.59 -7.78
CA LEU A 103 -5.81 -2.48 -7.01
C LEU A 103 -5.07 -1.51 -7.92
N ILE A 104 -5.50 -0.25 -7.93
CA ILE A 104 -4.86 0.85 -8.66
C ILE A 104 -4.16 1.76 -7.65
N CYS A 105 -2.85 1.91 -7.80
CA CYS A 105 -2.02 2.77 -6.96
C CYS A 105 -1.75 4.11 -7.68
N GLN A 106 -1.82 5.21 -6.94
CA GLN A 106 -1.39 6.52 -7.44
C GLN A 106 0.13 6.59 -7.65
N SER A 107 0.91 5.88 -6.80
CA SER A 107 2.37 5.88 -6.87
C SER A 107 2.89 4.60 -7.55
N PRO A 108 3.68 4.71 -8.63
CA PRO A 108 4.27 3.54 -9.29
C PRO A 108 5.23 2.79 -8.34
N ALA A 109 6.02 3.51 -7.55
CA ALA A 109 6.92 2.90 -6.57
C ALA A 109 6.16 2.08 -5.51
N VAL A 110 4.96 2.53 -5.10
CA VAL A 110 4.11 1.75 -4.19
C VAL A 110 3.53 0.52 -4.91
N ALA A 111 3.11 0.64 -6.17
CA ALA A 111 2.64 -0.50 -6.96
C ALA A 111 3.72 -1.58 -7.03
N ASP A 112 4.95 -1.20 -7.40
CA ASP A 112 6.09 -2.11 -7.47
C ASP A 112 6.43 -2.72 -6.13
N MET A 113 6.37 -1.93 -5.05
CA MET A 113 6.56 -2.45 -3.70
C MET A 113 5.51 -3.50 -3.32
N LEU A 114 4.23 -3.27 -3.62
CA LEU A 114 3.20 -4.26 -3.34
C LEU A 114 3.36 -5.52 -4.19
N ARG A 115 3.77 -5.40 -5.46
CA ARG A 115 4.08 -6.53 -6.35
C ARG A 115 5.28 -7.33 -5.85
N ALA A 116 6.38 -6.66 -5.52
CA ALA A 116 7.61 -7.27 -5.02
C ALA A 116 7.40 -8.02 -3.69
N ASN A 117 6.43 -7.58 -2.89
CA ASN A 117 6.02 -8.27 -1.66
C ASN A 117 4.86 -9.27 -1.86
N GLY A 118 4.53 -9.67 -3.10
CA GLY A 118 3.63 -10.79 -3.38
C GLY A 118 2.13 -10.49 -3.26
N LEU A 119 1.71 -9.22 -3.10
CA LEU A 119 0.30 -8.87 -2.92
C LEU A 119 -0.62 -9.45 -4.03
N PRO A 120 -0.26 -9.42 -5.34
CA PRO A 120 -1.12 -9.96 -6.38
C PRO A 120 -1.47 -11.44 -6.19
N MET A 121 -0.47 -12.26 -5.87
CA MET A 121 -0.63 -13.71 -5.68
C MET A 121 -1.35 -14.01 -4.38
N GLU A 122 -0.92 -13.37 -3.29
CA GLU A 122 -1.47 -13.64 -1.98
C GLU A 122 -2.95 -13.21 -1.86
N SER A 123 -3.36 -12.14 -2.54
CA SER A 123 -4.72 -11.59 -2.39
C SER A 123 -5.62 -11.80 -3.59
N ALA A 124 -5.15 -12.51 -4.63
CA ALA A 124 -5.81 -12.60 -5.93
C ALA A 124 -6.26 -11.20 -6.43
N CYS A 125 -5.36 -10.24 -6.31
CA CYS A 125 -5.65 -8.82 -6.54
C CYS A 125 -4.50 -8.18 -7.31
N PRO A 126 -4.54 -8.20 -8.65
CA PRO A 126 -3.56 -7.52 -9.48
C PRO A 126 -3.37 -6.08 -9.05
N VAL A 127 -2.12 -5.62 -9.12
CA VAL A 127 -1.72 -4.28 -8.72
C VAL A 127 -1.21 -3.54 -9.95
N ILE A 128 -1.79 -2.39 -10.23
CA ILE A 128 -1.37 -1.49 -11.30
C ILE A 128 -1.14 -0.07 -10.79
N CYS A 129 -0.40 0.73 -11.54
CA CYS A 129 -0.30 2.17 -11.35
C CYS A 129 -1.40 2.89 -12.13
N VAL A 130 -1.75 4.11 -11.72
CA VAL A 130 -2.59 5.02 -12.52
C VAL A 130 -1.97 5.33 -13.89
N ASP A 131 -0.63 5.33 -13.97
CA ASP A 131 0.10 5.56 -15.22
C ASP A 131 -0.03 4.39 -16.21
N ASP A 132 -0.50 3.23 -15.74
CA ASP A 132 -0.76 2.04 -16.56
C ASP A 132 -2.17 2.08 -17.21
N LEU A 133 -2.90 3.20 -17.09
CA LEU A 133 -4.23 3.38 -17.68
C LEU A 133 -4.14 4.00 -19.09
N PRO A 134 -5.01 3.60 -20.03
CA PRO A 134 -6.16 2.70 -19.86
C PRO A 134 -5.78 1.22 -19.69
N LEU A 135 -6.66 0.44 -19.06
CA LEU A 135 -6.43 -0.99 -18.81
C LEU A 135 -6.18 -1.78 -20.10
N HIS A 136 -5.26 -2.75 -20.03
CA HIS A 136 -5.12 -3.75 -21.08
C HIS A 136 -6.45 -4.47 -21.31
N SER A 137 -6.78 -4.73 -22.58
CA SER A 137 -8.07 -5.31 -23.01
C SER A 137 -8.42 -6.63 -22.31
N GLY A 138 -7.42 -7.46 -21.99
CA GLY A 138 -7.60 -8.70 -21.24
C GLY A 138 -8.09 -8.47 -19.80
N LEU A 139 -7.49 -7.51 -19.07
CA LEU A 139 -7.90 -7.16 -17.70
C LEU A 139 -9.29 -6.53 -17.69
N ALA A 140 -9.59 -5.66 -18.66
CA ALA A 140 -10.91 -5.08 -18.82
C ALA A 140 -11.98 -6.18 -19.04
N ARG A 141 -11.67 -7.19 -19.85
CA ARG A 141 -12.56 -8.34 -20.08
C ARG A 141 -12.77 -9.17 -18.81
N MET A 142 -11.72 -9.49 -18.06
CA MET A 142 -11.83 -10.25 -16.81
C MET A 142 -12.69 -9.53 -15.77
N LEU A 143 -12.54 -8.20 -15.65
CA LEU A 143 -13.39 -7.37 -14.80
C LEU A 143 -14.85 -7.41 -15.27
N HIS A 144 -15.10 -7.28 -16.57
CA HIS A 144 -16.44 -7.37 -17.13
C HIS A 144 -17.07 -8.75 -16.91
N THR A 145 -16.33 -9.85 -17.12
CA THR A 145 -16.84 -11.20 -16.85
C THR A 145 -17.25 -11.35 -15.38
N THR A 146 -16.43 -10.81 -14.47
CA THR A 146 -16.71 -10.89 -13.03
C THR A 146 -17.86 -9.99 -12.62
N SER A 147 -18.03 -8.85 -13.30
CA SER A 147 -19.12 -7.92 -13.03
C SER A 147 -20.50 -8.52 -13.37
N LEU A 148 -20.56 -9.62 -14.12
CA LEU A 148 -21.80 -10.36 -14.38
C LEU A 148 -22.20 -11.32 -13.25
N THR A 149 -21.37 -11.47 -12.21
CA THR A 149 -21.66 -12.28 -11.02
C THR A 149 -22.30 -11.45 -9.90
N ASP A 150 -23.06 -12.08 -9.00
CA ASP A 150 -23.77 -11.39 -7.91
C ASP A 150 -22.84 -10.60 -6.96
N ASP A 151 -21.56 -10.97 -6.86
CA ASP A 151 -20.58 -10.29 -6.00
C ASP A 151 -19.95 -9.03 -6.64
N GLY A 152 -20.04 -8.89 -7.97
CA GLY A 152 -19.47 -7.79 -8.75
C GLY A 152 -17.92 -7.71 -8.69
N ALA A 153 -17.35 -6.84 -9.53
CA ALA A 153 -15.90 -6.57 -9.49
C ALA A 153 -15.59 -5.37 -8.58
N ARG A 154 -14.48 -5.43 -7.83
CA ARG A 154 -14.03 -4.32 -6.97
C ARG A 154 -12.74 -3.70 -7.48
N ILE A 155 -12.74 -2.40 -7.71
CA ILE A 155 -11.55 -1.62 -8.09
C ILE A 155 -11.13 -0.78 -6.89
N TYR A 156 -10.13 -1.23 -6.15
CA TYR A 156 -9.57 -0.49 -5.02
C TYR A 156 -8.61 0.60 -5.52
N VAL A 157 -8.70 1.80 -4.94
CA VAL A 157 -7.83 2.93 -5.30
C VAL A 157 -7.01 3.36 -4.09
N LEU A 158 -5.70 3.16 -4.16
CA LEU A 158 -4.73 3.57 -3.14
C LEU A 158 -4.08 4.90 -3.54
N HIS A 159 -4.38 5.95 -2.79
CA HIS A 159 -3.98 7.32 -3.09
C HIS A 159 -3.40 8.02 -1.87
N ASP A 160 -2.67 9.11 -2.12
CA ASP A 160 -2.10 9.98 -1.08
C ASP A 160 -3.18 10.83 -0.42
N ASP A 161 -2.87 11.36 0.76
CA ASP A 161 -3.65 12.41 1.39
C ASP A 161 -3.29 13.76 0.76
N SER A 162 -3.78 13.96 -0.46
CA SER A 162 -3.55 15.11 -1.33
C SER A 162 -4.83 15.48 -2.09
N PRO A 163 -4.97 16.71 -2.60
CA PRO A 163 -6.14 17.08 -3.42
C PRO A 163 -6.32 16.17 -4.64
N SER A 164 -5.24 15.85 -5.35
CA SER A 164 -5.27 14.94 -6.51
C SER A 164 -5.62 13.51 -6.12
N GLY A 165 -5.09 13.02 -4.99
CA GLY A 165 -5.40 11.68 -4.48
C GLY A 165 -6.88 11.55 -4.09
N LEU A 166 -7.47 12.58 -3.49
CA LEU A 166 -8.88 12.58 -3.10
C LEU A 166 -9.85 12.58 -4.29
N THR A 167 -9.46 13.15 -5.43
CA THR A 167 -10.27 13.15 -6.66
C THR A 167 -10.06 11.91 -7.52
N LEU A 168 -8.92 11.23 -7.35
CA LEU A 168 -8.50 10.11 -8.20
C LEU A 168 -9.55 8.99 -8.36
N PRO A 169 -10.27 8.53 -7.31
CA PRO A 169 -11.27 7.47 -7.47
C PRO A 169 -12.39 7.86 -8.44
N ALA A 170 -12.87 9.09 -8.39
CA ALA A 170 -13.89 9.59 -9.31
C ALA A 170 -13.33 9.73 -10.74
N SER A 171 -12.08 10.16 -10.87
CA SER A 171 -11.40 10.25 -12.16
C SER A 171 -11.20 8.86 -12.80
N ILE A 172 -10.84 7.85 -12.02
CA ILE A 172 -10.71 6.45 -12.48
C ILE A 172 -12.05 5.90 -12.94
N ALA A 173 -13.12 6.14 -12.19
CA ALA A 173 -14.47 5.72 -12.56
C ALA A 173 -14.93 6.32 -13.90
N ALA A 174 -14.41 7.50 -14.27
CA ALA A 174 -14.69 8.15 -15.55
C ALA A 174 -13.74 7.73 -16.69
N MET A 175 -12.50 7.31 -16.36
CA MET A 175 -11.47 6.93 -17.35
C MET A 175 -11.56 5.48 -17.80
N ILE A 176 -11.82 4.59 -16.85
CA ILE A 176 -12.12 3.20 -17.14
C ILE A 176 -13.62 3.20 -17.44
N GLU A 177 -14.08 2.68 -18.56
CA GLU A 177 -15.50 2.35 -18.74
C GLU A 177 -15.84 1.23 -17.74
N VAL A 178 -16.05 1.62 -16.48
CA VAL A 178 -16.33 0.70 -15.39
C VAL A 178 -17.72 0.13 -15.65
N PRO A 179 -17.88 -1.19 -15.83
CA PRO A 179 -19.20 -1.79 -15.96
C PRO A 179 -20.09 -1.39 -14.77
N ASP A 180 -21.39 -1.23 -14.97
CA ASP A 180 -22.33 -0.75 -13.92
C ASP A 180 -22.27 -1.57 -12.60
N SER A 181 -21.83 -2.81 -12.68
CA SER A 181 -21.67 -3.73 -11.54
C SER A 181 -20.27 -3.76 -10.92
N ALA A 182 -19.31 -3.01 -11.46
CA ALA A 182 -17.98 -2.85 -10.86
C ALA A 182 -17.95 -1.62 -9.94
N THR A 183 -17.47 -1.80 -8.70
CA THR A 183 -17.45 -0.73 -7.69
C THR A 183 -16.04 -0.20 -7.50
N VAL A 184 -15.87 1.12 -7.61
CA VAL A 184 -14.62 1.80 -7.26
C VAL A 184 -14.59 2.11 -5.77
N VAL A 185 -13.62 1.54 -5.04
CA VAL A 185 -13.50 1.63 -3.58
C VAL A 185 -12.23 2.40 -3.19
N PRO A 186 -12.35 3.63 -2.66
CA PRO A 186 -11.19 4.39 -2.21
C PRO A 186 -10.62 3.81 -0.90
N ILE A 187 -9.37 3.37 -0.93
CA ILE A 187 -8.62 2.86 0.24
C ILE A 187 -7.37 3.70 0.57
N GLY A 188 -7.20 4.83 -0.11
CA GLY A 188 -6.11 5.77 0.13
C GLY A 188 -6.13 6.47 1.49
N LEU A 189 -5.07 7.22 1.75
CA LEU A 189 -4.92 7.96 2.99
C LEU A 189 -5.92 9.12 3.08
N ARG A 190 -6.50 9.28 4.27
CA ARG A 190 -7.32 10.44 4.65
C ARG A 190 -6.66 11.19 5.79
N ARG A 191 -6.88 12.50 5.88
CA ARG A 191 -6.42 13.34 7.01
C ARG A 191 -6.74 12.76 8.39
N SER A 192 -7.94 12.17 8.53
CA SER A 192 -8.38 11.52 9.77
C SER A 192 -7.58 10.27 10.14
N GLN A 193 -6.85 9.68 9.19
CA GLN A 193 -5.97 8.53 9.39
C GLN A 193 -4.49 8.95 9.48
N THR A 194 -4.07 9.98 8.75
CA THR A 194 -2.66 10.41 8.71
C THR A 194 -2.22 11.09 10.02
N ALA A 195 -3.09 11.91 10.62
CA ALA A 195 -2.77 12.66 11.83
C ALA A 195 -2.63 11.78 13.09
N PRO A 196 -3.50 10.79 13.37
CA PRO A 196 -3.30 9.87 14.50
C PRO A 196 -2.08 8.96 14.37
N LEU A 197 -1.55 8.80 13.15
CA LEU A 197 -0.35 8.01 12.87
C LEU A 197 0.92 8.86 12.83
N HIS A 198 0.81 10.17 13.04
CA HIS A 198 1.93 11.12 12.99
C HIS A 198 2.76 10.99 11.71
N LEU A 199 2.08 10.75 10.58
CA LEU A 199 2.76 10.55 9.31
C LEU A 199 3.47 11.83 8.85
N ALA A 200 4.60 11.63 8.18
CA ALA A 200 5.40 12.72 7.68
C ALA A 200 4.77 13.31 6.41
N ARG A 201 4.64 14.65 6.38
CA ARG A 201 4.15 15.39 5.20
C ARG A 201 5.27 15.62 4.19
N THR A 202 4.88 15.90 2.95
CA THR A 202 5.81 16.17 1.84
C THR A 202 6.48 17.53 1.88
N GLY A 203 5.90 18.49 2.62
CA GLY A 203 6.39 19.86 2.69
C GLY A 203 6.20 20.50 4.07
N LEU A 204 6.60 21.76 4.19
CA LEU A 204 6.59 22.50 5.46
C LEU A 204 5.24 23.13 5.82
N GLY A 205 4.23 23.09 4.94
CA GLY A 205 2.91 23.67 5.16
C GLY A 205 1.97 22.73 5.91
N ARG A 206 1.16 23.21 6.86
CA ARG A 206 0.24 22.33 7.65
C ARG A 206 -0.76 21.57 6.75
N ARG A 207 -1.00 22.11 5.55
CA ARG A 207 -1.88 21.53 4.51
C ARG A 207 -1.10 20.70 3.47
N SER A 208 0.21 20.53 3.61
CA SER A 208 1.02 19.72 2.69
C SER A 208 0.53 18.28 2.67
N ALA A 209 0.64 17.64 1.51
CA ALA A 209 0.20 16.28 1.30
C ALA A 209 0.96 15.30 2.23
N VAL A 210 0.37 14.13 2.44
CA VAL A 210 1.04 12.99 3.08
C VAL A 210 0.98 11.83 2.09
N ASP A 211 2.15 11.38 1.67
CA ASP A 211 2.29 10.30 0.69
C ASP A 211 1.99 8.96 1.37
N VAL A 212 1.43 8.01 0.63
CA VAL A 212 1.27 6.61 1.07
C VAL A 212 2.61 6.01 1.49
N GLU A 213 3.69 6.41 0.84
CA GLU A 213 5.07 6.01 1.15
C GLU A 213 5.53 6.46 2.54
N SER A 214 4.83 7.41 3.17
CA SER A 214 5.09 7.78 4.58
C SER A 214 4.60 6.74 5.58
N VAL A 215 3.78 5.76 5.16
CA VAL A 215 3.34 4.63 5.98
C VAL A 215 4.45 3.56 6.01
N PRO A 216 4.79 2.98 7.17
CA PRO A 216 5.74 1.87 7.25
C PRO A 216 5.33 0.68 6.35
N PRO A 217 6.25 0.05 5.59
CA PRO A 217 5.91 -0.98 4.58
C PRO A 217 5.03 -2.12 5.13
N ALA A 218 5.40 -2.70 6.27
CA ALA A 218 4.63 -3.76 6.92
C ALA A 218 3.21 -3.33 7.32
N MET A 219 3.04 -2.07 7.73
CA MET A 219 1.72 -1.52 8.09
C MET A 219 0.86 -1.31 6.85
N LEU A 220 1.47 -0.83 5.77
CA LEU A 220 0.82 -0.63 4.48
C LEU A 220 0.35 -1.97 3.91
N LEU A 221 1.25 -2.95 3.76
CA LEU A 221 0.93 -4.30 3.26
C LEU A 221 -0.20 -4.94 4.06
N ARG A 222 -0.09 -4.97 5.39
CA ARG A 222 -1.14 -5.55 6.26
C ARG A 222 -2.49 -4.85 6.09
N SER A 223 -2.48 -3.52 5.93
CA SER A 223 -3.71 -2.76 5.76
C SER A 223 -4.33 -3.00 4.39
N VAL A 224 -3.52 -3.03 3.34
CA VAL A 224 -3.97 -3.33 1.97
C VAL A 224 -4.52 -4.75 1.91
N HIS A 225 -3.77 -5.78 2.34
CA HIS A 225 -4.26 -7.17 2.41
C HIS A 225 -5.61 -7.28 3.12
N ARG A 226 -5.75 -6.64 4.29
CA ARG A 226 -7.00 -6.68 5.06
C ARG A 226 -8.15 -6.05 4.28
N LEU A 227 -7.92 -4.90 3.65
CA LEU A 227 -8.94 -4.16 2.92
C LEU A 227 -9.34 -4.86 1.63
N VAL A 228 -8.37 -5.32 0.83
CA VAL A 228 -8.67 -5.99 -0.45
C VAL A 228 -9.27 -7.37 -0.25
N ARG A 229 -8.96 -8.08 0.84
CA ARG A 229 -9.62 -9.37 1.15
C ARG A 229 -10.99 -9.21 1.81
N ASP A 230 -11.49 -7.98 1.96
CA ASP A 230 -12.72 -7.64 2.68
C ASP A 230 -12.77 -8.19 4.12
N VAL A 231 -11.62 -8.33 4.76
CA VAL A 231 -11.52 -8.76 6.16
C VAL A 231 -11.96 -7.58 7.04
N THR A 232 -13.28 -7.47 7.24
CA THR A 232 -13.85 -6.47 8.13
C THR A 232 -13.51 -6.84 9.56
N ARG A 233 -12.90 -5.93 10.32
CA ARG A 233 -12.78 -6.10 11.77
C ARG A 233 -14.19 -6.08 12.33
N ARG A 234 -14.74 -7.23 12.71
CA ARG A 234 -15.93 -7.25 13.56
C ARG A 234 -15.52 -6.52 14.84
N ARG A 235 -16.16 -5.38 15.12
CA ARG A 235 -15.96 -4.68 16.38
C ARG A 235 -16.55 -5.61 17.44
N GLU A 236 -15.71 -6.45 18.04
CA GLU A 236 -16.17 -7.34 19.09
C GLU A 236 -16.74 -6.46 20.21
N PRO A 237 -18.04 -6.59 20.55
CA PRO A 237 -18.51 -6.04 21.81
C PRO A 237 -17.66 -6.67 22.92
N ALA A 238 -17.35 -5.89 23.95
CA ALA A 238 -16.51 -6.32 25.07
C ALA A 238 -16.89 -7.75 25.49
N VAL A 239 -15.92 -8.66 25.41
CA VAL A 239 -16.10 -10.09 25.65
C VAL A 239 -16.79 -10.29 26.99
N ASP A 240 -18.00 -10.87 26.98
CA ASP A 240 -18.60 -11.42 28.18
C ASP A 240 -17.80 -12.68 28.56
N LEU A 241 -16.89 -12.52 29.52
CA LEU A 241 -16.00 -13.56 30.03
C LEU A 241 -16.75 -14.81 30.57
N ARG A 242 -18.07 -14.72 30.80
CA ARG A 242 -18.89 -15.89 31.18
C ARG A 242 -19.32 -16.72 29.98
N ALA A 243 -19.62 -16.11 28.83
CA ALA A 243 -19.98 -16.83 27.60
C ALA A 243 -18.78 -17.57 26.99
N ALA A 244 -17.57 -16.99 27.08
CA ALA A 244 -16.34 -17.59 26.57
C ALA A 244 -15.93 -18.89 27.28
N ARG A 245 -16.40 -19.13 28.52
CA ARG A 245 -16.16 -20.40 29.25
C ARG A 245 -17.17 -21.51 28.90
N ALA A 246 -18.29 -21.16 28.28
CA ALA A 246 -19.34 -22.12 27.91
C ALA A 246 -19.17 -22.70 26.49
N ALA A 247 -18.37 -22.04 25.64
CA ALA A 247 -18.02 -22.55 24.32
C ALA A 247 -16.90 -23.60 24.45
N GLY A 248 -17.32 -24.85 24.71
CA GLY A 248 -16.45 -26.01 24.72
C GLY A 248 -15.65 -26.15 23.43
N PHE A 249 -14.39 -26.55 23.56
CA PHE A 249 -13.49 -26.83 22.46
C PHE A 249 -14.03 -27.96 21.58
N LEU A 250 -14.06 -27.72 20.27
CA LEU A 250 -14.46 -28.67 19.22
C LEU A 250 -13.61 -29.94 19.28
N THR A 251 -14.26 -31.08 19.53
CA THR A 251 -13.77 -32.41 19.17
C THR A 251 -13.93 -32.62 17.66
N TRP A 252 -12.86 -33.08 17.01
CA TRP A 252 -12.91 -33.48 15.60
C TRP A 252 -13.56 -34.87 15.46
N PRO A 253 -14.33 -35.13 14.38
CA PRO A 253 -14.80 -36.47 14.07
C PRO A 253 -13.70 -37.31 13.41
N ASP A 254 -13.50 -38.54 13.92
CA ASP A 254 -12.65 -39.57 13.31
C ASP A 254 -13.42 -40.28 12.19
N HIS A 255 -12.91 -40.20 10.96
CA HIS A 255 -13.17 -41.16 9.89
C HIS A 255 -11.86 -41.48 9.18
#